data_AF-A0A377F715-F1
#
_entry.id   AF-A0A377F715-F1
#
_cell.length_a   1.000
_cell.length_b   1.000
_cell.length_c   1.000
_cell.angle_alpha   90.00
_cell.angle_beta   90.00
_cell.angle_gamma   90.00
#
_symmetry.space_group_name_H-M   'P 1'
#
loop_
_entity.id
_entity.type
_entity.pdbx_description
1 polymer ?
#
loop_
_entity_poly.entity_id
_entity_poly.type
_entity_poly.pdbx_seq_one_letter_code
_entity_poly.pdbx_strand_id
1 'polypeptide(L)'
;MACQLQNLTIENTLGDSVDAGNHPAVALRTDGDQVQINNVNILGRQNTFFVTNSGVQNRLETNRQPRTLVTNSYIEGDVDIVSGRGAVVFDNTEFRVVNSRTQQEAYVFAPATLSNIYYGSSP
;
A
#
# COMPACT_ATOMS: atom_id res chain seq x y z
N MET A 1 -12.21 -15.82 -9.29
CA MET A 1 -11.95 -14.52 -9.95
C MET A 1 -10.97 -13.75 -9.09
N ALA A 2 -9.94 -13.16 -9.70
CA ALA A 2 -9.03 -12.24 -9.00
C ALA A 2 -9.68 -10.85 -8.91
N CYS A 3 -9.34 -10.08 -7.87
CA CYS A 3 -9.86 -8.72 -7.68
C CYS A 3 -9.31 -7.77 -8.75
N GLN A 4 -10.17 -6.92 -9.30
CA GLN A 4 -9.81 -5.87 -10.24
C GLN A 4 -10.44 -4.54 -9.81
N LEU A 5 -9.63 -3.48 -9.74
CA LEU A 5 -10.07 -2.11 -9.45
C LEU A 5 -9.67 -1.21 -10.60
N GLN A 6 -10.60 -0.37 -11.07
CA GLN A 6 -10.34 0.53 -12.19
C GLN A 6 -11.13 1.85 -12.10
N ASN A 7 -10.48 2.96 -12.44
CA ASN A 7 -11.09 4.27 -12.64
C ASN A 7 -11.90 4.80 -11.43
N LEU A 8 -11.30 4.72 -10.25
CA LEU A 8 -11.91 5.15 -8.99
C LEU A 8 -10.87 5.71 -8.01
N THR A 9 -11.36 6.36 -6.95
CA THR A 9 -10.54 6.82 -5.82
C THR A 9 -10.94 6.04 -4.57
N ILE A 10 -9.93 5.61 -3.79
CA ILE A 10 -10.09 5.07 -2.44
C ILE A 10 -9.29 5.95 -1.49
N GLU A 11 -9.95 6.49 -0.47
CA GLU A 11 -9.34 7.41 0.49
C GLU A 11 -9.67 6.97 1.92
N ASN A 12 -8.66 6.98 2.79
CA ASN A 12 -8.88 7.01 4.23
C ASN A 12 -8.91 8.47 4.70
N THR A 13 -10.10 8.94 5.08
CA THR A 13 -10.36 10.36 5.37
C THR A 13 -9.89 10.81 6.75
N LEU A 14 -9.05 10.04 7.46
CA LEU A 14 -8.41 10.52 8.69
C LEU A 14 -7.59 11.79 8.42
N GLY A 15 -6.86 11.82 7.29
CA GLY A 15 -6.18 13.01 6.78
C GLY A 15 -5.34 13.74 7.83
N ASP A 16 -5.48 15.07 7.86
CA ASP A 16 -4.75 15.96 8.77
C ASP A 16 -5.52 16.24 10.09
N SER A 17 -6.50 15.39 10.43
CA SER A 17 -7.28 15.54 11.67
C SER A 17 -6.54 15.08 12.94
N VAL A 18 -5.37 14.45 12.76
CA VAL A 18 -4.51 13.93 13.81
C VAL A 18 -3.13 14.57 13.75
N ASP A 19 -2.37 14.46 14.84
CA ASP A 19 -1.01 15.00 14.91
C ASP A 19 0.01 14.20 14.07
N ALA A 20 1.27 14.63 14.14
CA ALA A 20 2.41 14.02 13.45
C ALA A 20 2.84 12.66 14.07
N GLY A 21 2.15 12.16 15.09
CA GLY A 21 2.43 10.89 15.72
C GLY A 21 2.04 9.67 14.88
N ASN A 22 2.04 8.51 15.52
CA ASN A 22 1.73 7.23 14.89
C ASN A 22 0.22 7.01 14.79
N HIS A 23 -0.33 7.17 13.58
CA HIS A 23 -1.75 7.00 13.25
C HIS A 23 -1.95 6.20 11.95
N PRO A 24 -1.74 4.87 11.96
CA PRO A 24 -1.96 4.03 10.79
C PRO A 24 -3.41 4.13 10.28
N ALA A 25 -3.57 4.48 8.99
CA ALA A 25 -4.86 4.73 8.38
C ALA A 25 -4.89 4.19 6.94
N VAL A 26 -5.07 2.88 6.82
CA VAL A 26 -5.07 2.18 5.52
C VAL A 26 -6.26 2.62 4.68
N ALA A 27 -6.00 3.02 3.43
CA ALA A 27 -7.03 3.31 2.43
C ALA A 27 -7.41 2.05 1.64
N LEU A 28 -6.41 1.35 1.10
CA LEU A 28 -6.61 0.09 0.40
C LEU A 28 -5.75 -1.02 1.02
N ARG A 29 -6.39 -2.15 1.34
CA ARG A 29 -5.70 -3.39 1.68
C ARG A 29 -5.98 -4.47 0.64
N THR A 30 -4.95 -5.20 0.23
CA THR A 30 -5.09 -6.40 -0.62
C THR A 30 -4.30 -7.59 -0.07
N ASP A 31 -4.98 -8.73 0.02
CA ASP A 31 -4.41 -10.01 0.46
C ASP A 31 -4.42 -11.08 -0.67
N GLY A 32 -5.10 -10.78 -1.78
CA GLY A 32 -5.35 -11.69 -2.89
C GLY A 32 -4.13 -11.87 -3.81
N ASP A 33 -4.08 -12.97 -4.54
CA ASP A 33 -3.10 -13.18 -5.62
C ASP A 33 -3.69 -12.76 -6.98
N GLN A 34 -2.83 -12.29 -7.89
CA GLN A 34 -3.17 -11.79 -9.23
C GLN A 34 -4.11 -10.58 -9.22
N VAL A 35 -3.96 -9.70 -8.23
CA VAL A 35 -4.76 -8.48 -8.12
C VAL A 35 -4.30 -7.45 -9.14
N GLN A 36 -5.24 -6.79 -9.81
CA GLN A 36 -4.96 -5.72 -10.77
C GLN A 36 -5.60 -4.41 -10.31
N ILE A 37 -4.80 -3.36 -10.25
CA ILE A 37 -5.21 -2.01 -9.89
C ILE A 37 -4.77 -1.11 -11.04
N ASN A 38 -5.72 -0.56 -11.79
CA ASN A 38 -5.42 0.24 -12.99
C ASN A 38 -6.13 1.59 -12.94
N ASN A 39 -5.41 2.70 -13.10
CA ASN A 39 -6.01 4.04 -13.08
C ASN A 39 -6.84 4.28 -11.80
N VAL A 40 -6.21 4.06 -10.65
CA VAL A 40 -6.82 4.24 -9.32
C VAL A 40 -6.03 5.26 -8.52
N ASN A 41 -6.73 6.14 -7.81
CA ASN A 41 -6.13 7.00 -6.80
C ASN A 41 -6.27 6.33 -5.43
N ILE A 42 -5.16 6.16 -4.71
CA ILE A 42 -5.15 5.61 -3.35
C ILE A 42 -4.60 6.70 -2.42
N LEU A 43 -5.47 7.29 -1.61
CA LEU A 43 -5.18 8.52 -0.87
C LEU A 43 -5.17 8.28 0.64
N GLY A 44 -4.16 8.82 1.33
CA GLY A 44 -4.05 8.68 2.78
C GLY A 44 -2.90 9.50 3.36
N ARG A 45 -2.43 9.03 4.53
CA ARG A 45 -1.28 9.56 5.26
C ARG A 45 -0.35 8.41 5.60
N GLN A 46 -0.51 7.84 6.79
CA GLN A 46 0.30 6.72 7.24
C GLN A 46 -0.28 5.36 6.81
N ASN A 47 0.53 4.50 6.20
CA ASN A 47 0.14 3.17 5.70
C ASN A 47 -0.98 3.17 4.63
N THR A 48 -1.00 4.14 3.72
CA THR A 48 -2.05 4.33 2.69
C THR A 48 -2.41 3.04 1.92
N PHE A 49 -1.42 2.31 1.41
CA PHE A 49 -1.62 1.08 0.65
C PHE A 49 -0.94 -0.10 1.34
N PHE A 50 -1.74 -1.08 1.79
CA PHE A 50 -1.27 -2.24 2.55
C PHE A 50 -1.44 -3.53 1.78
N VAL A 51 -0.34 -4.20 1.46
CA VAL A 51 -0.36 -5.53 0.85
C VAL A 51 -0.01 -6.56 1.91
N THR A 52 -0.79 -7.63 2.03
CA THR A 52 -0.47 -8.72 2.94
C THR A 52 -0.56 -10.07 2.23
N ASN A 53 0.03 -11.09 2.83
CA ASN A 53 -0.13 -12.47 2.40
C ASN A 53 -1.10 -13.26 3.28
N SER A 54 -1.93 -12.57 4.07
CA SER A 54 -2.86 -13.19 5.01
C SER A 54 -3.86 -14.13 4.32
N GLY A 55 -4.19 -15.24 4.98
CA GLY A 55 -5.40 -16.00 4.77
C GLY A 55 -6.56 -15.52 5.68
N VAL A 56 -7.50 -16.42 5.95
CA VAL A 56 -8.71 -16.14 6.76
C VAL A 56 -8.44 -15.74 8.21
N GLN A 57 -7.23 -16.00 8.71
CA GLN A 57 -6.83 -15.69 10.08
C GLN A 57 -6.39 -14.24 10.28
N ASN A 58 -6.41 -13.43 9.21
CA ASN A 58 -6.08 -11.99 9.24
C ASN A 58 -4.72 -11.69 9.91
N ARG A 59 -3.68 -12.45 9.54
CA ARG A 59 -2.31 -12.28 10.04
C ARG A 59 -1.30 -12.59 8.94
N LEU A 60 -0.12 -11.98 9.03
CA LEU A 60 0.97 -12.26 8.08
C LEU A 60 1.40 -13.72 8.16
N GLU A 61 1.56 -14.35 7.00
CA GLU A 61 1.93 -15.75 6.86
C GLU A 61 3.39 -15.89 6.41
N THR A 62 3.98 -17.08 6.54
CA THR A 62 5.39 -17.33 6.20
C THR A 62 5.60 -18.15 4.93
N ASN A 63 4.52 -18.62 4.32
CA ASN A 63 4.54 -19.59 3.22
C ASN A 63 3.62 -19.20 2.04
N ARG A 64 3.25 -17.92 1.92
CA ARG A 64 2.38 -17.41 0.88
C ARG A 64 2.95 -16.13 0.25
N GLN A 65 2.88 -16.02 -1.08
CA GLN A 65 3.38 -14.88 -1.85
C GLN A 65 2.32 -14.41 -2.85
N PRO A 66 1.44 -13.48 -2.47
CA PRO A 66 0.48 -12.88 -3.40
C PRO A 66 1.18 -11.90 -4.34
N ARG A 67 0.65 -11.79 -5.57
CA ARG A 67 1.12 -10.86 -6.59
C ARG A 67 0.06 -9.81 -6.89
N THR A 68 0.49 -8.56 -6.94
CA THR A 68 -0.34 -7.41 -7.31
C THR A 68 0.35 -6.61 -8.41
N LEU A 69 -0.40 -6.24 -9.45
CA LEU A 69 0.04 -5.31 -10.48
C LEU A 69 -0.73 -3.99 -10.32
N VAL A 70 0.00 -2.90 -10.14
CA VAL A 70 -0.52 -1.54 -10.07
C VAL A 70 -0.04 -0.78 -11.29
N THR A 71 -0.98 -0.23 -12.06
CA THR A 71 -0.71 0.42 -13.36
C THR A 71 -1.40 1.76 -13.43
N ASN A 72 -0.75 2.77 -14.02
CA ASN A 72 -1.36 4.08 -14.33
C ASN A 72 -2.02 4.75 -13.12
N SER A 73 -1.53 4.52 -11.91
CA SER A 73 -2.21 4.90 -10.66
C SER A 73 -1.50 6.05 -9.95
N TYR A 74 -2.17 6.63 -8.97
CA TYR A 74 -1.63 7.68 -8.11
C TYR A 74 -1.77 7.24 -6.64
N ILE A 75 -0.68 7.32 -5.87
CA ILE A 75 -0.67 6.91 -4.47
C ILE A 75 -0.07 8.04 -3.62
N GLU A 76 -0.81 8.48 -2.61
CA GLU A 76 -0.44 9.62 -1.75
C GLU A 76 -0.33 9.23 -0.27
N GLY A 77 0.68 9.76 0.41
CA GLY A 77 0.80 9.64 1.86
C GLY A 77 2.03 10.34 2.43
N ASP A 78 2.35 10.04 3.68
CA ASP A 78 3.55 10.55 4.36
C ASP A 78 4.46 9.41 4.82
N VAL A 79 4.03 8.62 5.81
CA VAL A 79 4.81 7.58 6.48
C VAL A 79 4.36 6.20 5.99
N ASP A 80 5.32 5.39 5.55
CA ASP A 80 5.10 4.00 5.11
C ASP A 80 3.97 3.87 4.06
N ILE A 81 3.96 4.75 3.05
CA ILE A 81 2.85 4.92 2.09
C ILE A 81 2.42 3.58 1.47
N VAL A 82 3.40 2.80 1.01
CA VAL A 82 3.22 1.41 0.57
C VAL A 82 3.89 0.48 1.56
N SER A 83 3.10 -0.43 2.13
CA SER A 83 3.50 -1.23 3.26
C SER A 83 3.14 -2.71 3.10
N GLY A 84 3.92 -3.56 3.76
CA GLY A 84 3.52 -4.94 4.05
C GLY A 84 4.21 -6.02 3.20
N ARG A 85 3.57 -7.17 3.05
CA ARG A 85 4.14 -8.42 2.56
C ARG A 85 3.40 -8.94 1.32
N GLY A 86 4.04 -8.82 0.17
CA GLY A 86 3.59 -9.37 -1.11
C GLY A 86 4.56 -8.97 -2.22
N ALA A 87 4.45 -9.60 -3.39
CA ALA A 87 5.15 -9.17 -4.59
C ALA A 87 4.28 -8.13 -5.31
N VAL A 88 4.77 -6.90 -5.44
CA VAL A 88 4.01 -5.82 -6.06
C VAL A 88 4.84 -5.20 -7.16
N VAL A 89 4.25 -5.09 -8.35
CA VAL A 89 4.83 -4.34 -9.46
C VAL A 89 4.03 -3.06 -9.62
N PHE A 90 4.73 -1.93 -9.63
CA PHE A 90 4.17 -0.62 -9.93
C PHE A 90 4.70 -0.18 -11.29
N ASP A 91 3.81 -0.03 -12.25
CA ASP A 91 4.13 0.43 -13.61
C ASP A 91 3.38 1.73 -13.89
N ASN A 92 4.09 2.74 -14.40
CA ASN A 92 3.57 4.08 -14.64
C ASN A 92 2.69 4.60 -13.48
N THR A 93 3.17 4.48 -12.24
CA THR A 93 2.45 4.87 -11.03
C THR A 93 3.17 6.04 -10.35
N GLU A 94 2.43 7.08 -10.03
CA GLU A 94 2.95 8.24 -9.31
C GLU A 94 2.86 8.01 -7.80
N PHE A 95 3.95 8.28 -7.08
CA PHE A 95 3.99 8.30 -5.63
C PHE A 95 4.18 9.74 -5.16
N ARG A 96 3.22 10.26 -4.40
CA ARG A 96 3.27 11.62 -3.87
C ARG A 96 3.44 11.58 -2.36
N VAL A 97 4.58 12.10 -1.89
CA VAL A 97 4.76 12.45 -0.48
C VAL A 97 4.08 13.78 -0.20
N VAL A 98 3.24 13.83 0.82
CA VAL A 98 2.64 15.06 1.37
C VAL A 98 3.16 15.31 2.78
N ASN A 99 3.19 16.57 3.20
CA ASN A 99 3.75 16.99 4.49
C ASN A 99 2.78 17.84 5.33
N SER A 100 1.48 17.78 5.02
CA SER A 100 0.43 18.53 5.71
C SER A 100 0.21 18.05 7.15
N ARG A 101 0.33 16.73 7.39
CA ARG A 101 0.20 16.09 8.71
C ARG A 101 1.53 16.04 9.48
N THR A 102 2.62 15.66 8.81
CA THR A 102 3.96 15.58 9.39
C THR A 102 5.00 16.16 8.44
N GLN A 103 5.97 16.90 9.00
CA GLN A 103 7.14 17.41 8.29
C GLN A 103 8.44 16.74 8.76
N GLN A 104 8.34 15.81 9.71
CA GLN A 104 9.49 15.25 10.41
C GLN A 104 10.08 14.05 9.67
N GLU A 105 9.24 13.29 8.98
CA GLU A 105 9.63 12.08 8.26
C GLU A 105 8.67 11.76 7.13
N ALA A 106 9.15 11.01 6.15
CA ALA A 106 8.35 10.42 5.10
C ALA A 106 9.06 9.20 4.52
N TYR A 107 8.32 8.12 4.29
CA TYR A 107 8.85 6.89 3.68
C TYR A 107 7.83 6.36 2.68
N VAL A 108 8.24 6.25 1.41
CA VAL A 108 7.34 5.76 0.36
C VAL A 108 7.10 4.25 0.51
N PHE A 109 8.14 3.47 0.81
CA PHE A 109 8.07 2.02 0.87
C PHE A 109 8.55 1.47 2.21
N ALA A 110 7.73 0.61 2.83
CA ALA A 110 8.02 -0.14 4.05
C ALA A 110 7.74 -1.64 3.85
N PRO A 111 8.58 -2.34 3.06
CA PRO A 111 8.37 -3.76 2.77
C PRO A 111 8.60 -4.64 4.00
N ALA A 112 7.72 -5.61 4.20
CA ALA A 112 7.81 -6.68 5.21
C ALA A 112 8.08 -8.05 4.56
N THR A 113 8.81 -8.05 3.43
CA THR A 113 9.23 -9.25 2.70
C THR A 113 10.04 -10.17 3.61
N LEU A 114 9.73 -11.46 3.58
CA LEU A 114 10.47 -12.45 4.36
C LEU A 114 11.90 -12.57 3.81
N SER A 115 12.87 -12.80 4.69
CA SER A 115 14.29 -12.87 4.32
C SER A 115 14.62 -13.98 3.31
N ASN A 116 13.79 -15.03 3.23
CA ASN A 116 13.92 -16.13 2.28
C ASN A 116 13.16 -15.91 0.96
N ILE A 117 12.59 -14.72 0.74
CA ILE A 117 11.83 -14.36 -0.45
C ILE A 117 12.53 -13.21 -1.18
N TYR A 118 12.75 -13.37 -2.49
CA TYR A 118 13.56 -12.42 -3.27
C TYR A 118 12.79 -11.26 -3.91
N TYR A 119 11.47 -11.34 -3.96
CA TYR A 119 10.62 -10.33 -4.60
C TYR A 119 9.63 -9.75 -3.59
N GLY A 120 9.60 -8.43 -3.46
CA GLY A 120 8.74 -7.68 -2.54
C GLY A 120 8.01 -6.54 -3.23
N SER A 121 7.66 -5.51 -2.45
CA SER A 121 7.31 -4.19 -2.95
C SER A 121 8.54 -3.28 -2.85
N SER A 122 9.22 -3.06 -3.96
CA SER A 122 10.28 -2.06 -4.10
C SER A 122 9.92 -1.12 -5.25
N PRO A 123 10.53 0.07 -5.34
CA PRO A 123 10.55 0.81 -6.60
C PRO A 123 11.13 -0.05 -7.74
#